data_AF-A0A816EVY3-F1
#
_entry.id   AF-A0A816EVY3-F1
#
_cell.length_a   1.000
_cell.length_b   1.000
_cell.length_c   1.000
_cell.angle_alpha   90.00
_cell.angle_beta   90.00
_cell.angle_gamma   90.00
#
_symmetry.space_group_name_H-M   'P 1'
#
loop_
_entity.id
_entity.type
_entity.pdbx_description
1 polymer ?
#
loop_
_entity_poly.entity_id
_entity_poly.type
_entity_poly.pdbx_seq_one_letter_code
_entity_poly.pdbx_strand_id
1 'polypeptide(L)'
;MQIKSNQNDRLIVVFGRNGCGDRLKRSILGRVAEQHADITIITSESPYQEDPKTIIDGILSRIQDKINENRKGKKQYIWQWN
;
A
#
# COMPACT_ATOMS: atom_id res chain seq x y z
N MET A 1 -3.69 -13.88 -14.25
CA MET A 1 -3.76 -12.47 -14.72
C MET A 1 -2.39 -11.86 -14.56
N GLN A 2 -1.79 -11.39 -15.66
CA GLN A 2 -0.47 -10.76 -15.65
C GLN A 2 -0.67 -9.25 -15.84
N ILE A 3 -0.21 -8.43 -14.88
CA ILE A 3 -0.39 -6.96 -14.94
C ILE A 3 0.77 -6.29 -15.69
N LYS A 4 1.98 -6.85 -15.61
CA LYS A 4 3.15 -6.38 -16.35
C LYS A 4 3.22 -7.03 -17.73
N SER A 5 3.35 -6.23 -18.77
CA SER A 5 3.55 -6.71 -20.14
C SER A 5 4.99 -7.18 -20.37
N ASN A 6 5.98 -6.47 -19.84
CA ASN A 6 7.40 -6.82 -19.93
C ASN A 6 8.08 -6.87 -18.56
N GLN A 7 9.25 -7.53 -18.47
CA GLN A 7 10.01 -7.61 -17.22
C GLN A 7 10.56 -6.26 -16.74
N ASN A 8 10.81 -5.32 -17.66
CA ASN A 8 11.37 -4.01 -17.34
C ASN A 8 10.31 -2.97 -16.96
N ASP A 9 9.02 -3.29 -17.09
CA ASP A 9 7.95 -2.36 -16.74
C ASP A 9 7.88 -2.17 -15.22
N ARG A 10 7.61 -0.92 -14.80
CA ARG A 10 7.34 -0.61 -13.40
C ARG A 10 5.85 -0.70 -13.12
N LEU A 11 5.47 -1.48 -12.10
CA LEU A 11 4.12 -1.53 -11.59
C LEU A 11 3.97 -0.54 -10.43
N ILE A 12 3.12 0.46 -10.63
CA ILE A 12 2.73 1.43 -9.61
C ILE A 12 1.31 1.07 -9.17
N VAL A 13 1.11 0.89 -7.86
CA VAL A 13 -0.20 0.63 -7.27
C VAL A 13 -0.56 1.79 -6.37
N VAL A 14 -1.70 2.41 -6.64
CA VAL A 14 -2.27 3.48 -5.81
C VAL A 14 -3.57 2.96 -5.21
N PHE A 15 -3.69 2.99 -3.88
CA PHE A 15 -4.92 2.55 -3.22
C PHE A 15 -5.12 3.21 -1.86
N GLY A 16 -6.38 3.23 -1.43
CA GLY A 16 -6.79 3.57 -0.08
C GLY A 16 -7.71 2.50 0.48
N ARG A 17 -8.30 2.80 1.63
CA ARG A 17 -9.37 1.98 2.20
C ARG A 17 -10.36 2.82 2.97
N ASN A 18 -11.62 2.49 2.82
CA ASN A 18 -12.70 3.00 3.64
C ASN A 18 -12.55 2.64 5.14
N GLY A 19 -12.92 3.60 5.99
CA GLY A 19 -13.04 3.42 7.44
C GLY A 19 -14.19 2.48 7.83
N CYS A 20 -14.23 2.07 9.09
CA CYS A 20 -15.27 1.19 9.68
C CYS A 20 -15.42 -0.21 9.06
N GLY A 21 -14.70 -0.53 7.98
CA GLY A 21 -14.63 -1.86 7.40
C GLY A 21 -13.70 -2.81 8.16
N ASP A 22 -13.52 -4.02 7.61
CA ASP A 22 -12.66 -5.05 8.20
C ASP A 22 -11.20 -4.57 8.30
N ARG A 23 -10.71 -4.49 9.55
CA ARG A 23 -9.37 -4.03 9.92
C ARG A 23 -8.28 -5.06 9.62
N LEU A 24 -8.58 -6.37 9.73
CA LEU A 24 -7.60 -7.43 9.49
C LEU A 24 -7.12 -7.42 8.04
N LYS A 25 -8.04 -7.14 7.11
CA LYS A 25 -7.75 -7.04 5.68
C LYS A 25 -6.83 -5.87 5.30
N ARG A 26 -6.70 -4.82 6.13
CA ARG A 26 -5.82 -3.66 5.85
C ARG A 26 -4.37 -4.10 5.75
N SER A 27 -3.92 -4.86 6.74
CA SER A 27 -2.55 -5.39 6.81
C SER A 27 -2.20 -6.30 5.61
N ILE A 28 -3.19 -7.08 5.15
CA ILE A 28 -3.04 -7.96 3.99
C ILE A 28 -2.90 -7.13 2.71
N LEU A 29 -3.69 -6.06 2.59
CA LEU A 29 -3.66 -5.14 1.45
C LEU A 29 -2.25 -4.53 1.26
N GLY A 30 -1.67 -4.01 2.34
CA GLY A 30 -0.31 -3.45 2.34
C GLY A 30 0.74 -4.49 1.92
N ARG A 31 0.68 -5.69 2.51
CA ARG A 31 1.61 -6.78 2.19
C ARG A 31 1.53 -7.21 0.73
N VAL A 32 0.32 -7.37 0.18
CA VAL A 32 0.13 -7.76 -1.23
C VAL A 32 0.70 -6.68 -2.16
N ALA A 33 0.43 -5.40 -1.87
CA ALA A 33 0.99 -4.30 -2.65
C ALA A 33 2.52 -4.29 -2.60
N GLU A 34 3.13 -4.43 -1.41
CA GLU A 34 4.59 -4.53 -1.26
C GLU A 34 5.20 -5.68 -2.06
N GLN A 35 4.51 -6.83 -2.13
CA GLN A 35 5.01 -8.01 -2.84
C GLN A 35 5.00 -7.83 -4.35
N HIS A 36 3.93 -7.26 -4.90
CA HIS A 36 3.70 -7.25 -6.35
C HIS A 36 4.07 -5.94 -7.04
N ALA A 37 4.00 -4.80 -6.35
CA ALA A 37 4.30 -3.50 -6.93
C ALA A 37 5.78 -3.15 -6.81
N ASP A 38 6.27 -2.33 -7.73
CA ASP A 38 7.52 -1.60 -7.57
C ASP A 38 7.27 -0.31 -6.80
N ILE A 39 6.15 0.37 -7.00
CA ILE A 39 5.82 1.56 -6.21
C ILE A 39 4.43 1.38 -5.63
N THR A 40 4.32 1.59 -4.33
CA THR A 40 3.03 1.55 -3.61
C THR A 40 2.73 2.94 -3.07
N ILE A 41 1.60 3.51 -3.46
CA ILE A 41 1.12 4.79 -2.95
C ILE A 41 -0.16 4.52 -2.16
N ILE A 42 -0.11 4.77 -0.86
CA ILE A 42 -1.25 4.62 0.04
C ILE A 42 -1.87 5.99 0.22
N THR A 43 -3.17 6.10 -0.03
CA THR A 43 -3.91 7.35 0.11
C THR A 43 -5.17 7.18 0.95
N SER A 44 -5.76 8.30 1.38
CA SER A 44 -7.07 8.32 2.00
C SER A 44 -8.16 8.08 0.95
N GLU A 45 -9.04 7.12 1.20
CA GLU A 45 -10.30 6.97 0.46
C GLU A 45 -11.39 7.75 1.23
N SER A 46 -12.30 7.07 1.95
CA SER A 46 -13.29 7.73 2.82
C SER A 46 -13.14 7.24 4.29
N PRO A 47 -12.75 8.10 5.23
CA PRO A 47 -12.50 7.70 6.63
C PRO A 47 -13.77 7.43 7.45
N TYR A 48 -14.92 7.95 7.05
CA TYR A 48 -16.16 7.93 7.83
C TYR A 48 -15.94 8.43 9.28
N GLN A 49 -16.10 7.56 10.27
CA GLN A 49 -15.96 7.86 11.69
C GLN A 49 -14.59 7.44 12.26
N GLU A 50 -13.69 6.95 11.42
CA GLU A 50 -12.36 6.47 11.82
C GLU A 50 -11.28 7.44 11.37
N ASP A 51 -10.28 7.66 12.22
CA ASP A 51 -9.15 8.51 11.88
C ASP A 51 -8.39 7.97 10.63
N PRO A 52 -8.18 8.78 9.57
CA PRO A 52 -7.43 8.38 8.39
C PRO A 52 -6.06 7.78 8.70
N LYS A 53 -5.38 8.31 9.73
CA LYS A 53 -4.07 7.81 10.14
C LYS A 53 -4.18 6.39 10.69
N THR A 54 -5.21 6.08 11.49
CA THR A 54 -5.51 4.73 11.97
C THR A 54 -5.74 3.73 10.82
N ILE A 55 -6.39 4.17 9.73
CA ILE A 55 -6.59 3.34 8.54
C ILE A 55 -5.25 3.03 7.87
N ILE A 56 -4.44 4.07 7.64
CA ILE A 56 -3.13 3.96 6.98
C ILE A 56 -2.16 3.13 7.81
N ASP A 57 -2.06 3.36 9.12
CA ASP A 57 -1.23 2.58 10.03
C ASP A 57 -1.63 1.09 10.01
N GLY A 58 -2.93 0.80 9.91
CA GLY A 58 -3.42 -0.56 9.72
C GLY A 58 -2.96 -1.20 8.40
N ILE A 59 -2.89 -0.44 7.32
CA ILE A 59 -2.36 -0.92 6.02
C ILE A 59 -0.85 -1.21 6.12
N LEU A 60 -0.11 -0.31 6.77
CA LEU A 60 1.35 -0.39 6.90
C LEU A 60 1.82 -1.48 7.88
N SER A 61 0.98 -1.91 8.83
CA SER A 61 1.33 -2.81 9.94
C SER A 61 2.00 -4.15 9.58
N ARG A 62 1.91 -4.61 8.32
CA ARG A 62 2.53 -5.85 7.83
C ARG A 62 3.43 -5.67 6.61
N ILE A 63 3.77 -4.44 6.28
CA ILE A 63 4.77 -4.16 5.25
C ILE A 63 6.14 -4.38 5.87
N GLN A 64 7.00 -5.18 5.23
CA GLN A 64 8.33 -5.46 5.75
C GLN A 64 9.30 -4.34 5.36
N ASP A 65 9.89 -3.65 6.34
CA ASP A 65 11.02 -2.71 6.16
C ASP A 65 12.33 -3.41 5.78
N LYS A 66 12.28 -4.51 5.03
CA LYS A 66 13.50 -5.19 4.60
C LYS A 66 14.21 -4.33 3.56
N ILE A 67 15.17 -3.54 4.08
CA ILE A 67 16.34 -3.02 3.39
C ILE A 67 17.14 -4.22 2.88
N ASN A 68 16.62 -4.90 1.86
CA ASN A 68 17.40 -5.77 1.02
C ASN A 68 18.00 -4.87 -0.05
N GLU A 69 19.32 -4.69 -0.02
CA GLU A 69 20.07 -3.89 -1.00
C GLU A 69 19.82 -4.34 -2.46
N ASN A 70 19.33 -5.57 -2.64
CA ASN A 70 18.88 -6.12 -3.93
C ASN A 70 17.49 -5.66 -4.40
N ARG A 71 16.73 -4.87 -3.63
CA ARG A 71 15.41 -4.31 -4.00
C ARG A 71 15.53 -2.84 -4.46
N LYS A 72 16.54 -2.52 -5.28
CA LYS A 72 16.65 -1.21 -5.92
C LYS A 72 15.39 -0.93 -6.76
N GLY A 73 14.49 -0.10 -6.24
CA GLY A 73 13.31 0.35 -6.98
C GLY A 73 12.00 0.36 -6.19
N LYS A 74 11.91 -0.32 -5.03
CA LYS A 74 10.67 -0.32 -4.26
C LYS A 74 10.48 0.95 -3.44
N LYS A 75 9.45 1.75 -3.77
CA LYS A 75 9.15 3.01 -3.08
C LYS A 75 7.73 3.03 -2.52
N GLN A 76 7.58 3.66 -1.36
CA GLN A 76 6.30 3.82 -0.69
C GLN A 76 6.03 5.28 -0.40
N TYR A 77 4.80 5.71 -0.63
CA TYR A 77 4.37 7.10 -0.40
C TYR A 77 3.01 7.10 0.30
N ILE A 78 2.84 8.00 1.26
CA ILE A 78 1.57 8.26 1.94
C ILE A 78 1.09 9.63 1.50
N TRP A 79 -0.17 9.73 1.08
CA TRP A 79 -0.76 11.01 0.69
C TRP A 79 -2.16 11.19 1.29
N GLN A 80 -2.34 12.24 2.07
CA GLN A 80 -3.58 12.64 2.72
C GLN A 80 -3.95 14.06 2.29
N TRP A 81 -5.23 14.31 2.03
CA TRP A 81 -5.76 15.65 1.83
C TRP A 81 -6.06 16.30 3.19
N ASN A 82 -5.70 17.58 3.33
CA ASN A 82 -6.02 18.41 4.49
C ASN A 82 -7.42 19.01 4.35
#